data_AF-A0A9P7YTL2-F1
#
_entry.id   AF-A0A9P7YTL2-F1
#
_cell.length_a   1.000
_cell.length_b   1.000
_cell.length_c   1.000
_cell.angle_alpha   90.00
_cell.angle_beta   90.00
_cell.angle_gamma   90.00
#
_symmetry.space_group_name_H-M   'P 1'
#
loop_
_entity.id
_entity.type
_entity.pdbx_description
1 polymer ?
#
loop_
_entity_poly.entity_id
_entity_poly.type
_entity_poly.pdbx_seq_one_letter_code
_entity_poly.pdbx_strand_id
1 'polypeptide(L)'
;MRYSRTLKSSTQCLPSPDGAFIATILSSKLNIRATRSLETVRVVTLPSEVAASISWFTWSESSTRILVASTENVRVYSATNLQFSANIANPTSGTTKITCVAFGMDENEICVFSEFGLKMAIVSLTTSKSVEISSPKLYTSISAKKGVAYRPRTNNLTLLTRSGGKDIISIHARETQEVVRSWHPETIDAQAIAWSVDGRWLVIFESASQGHKLYVYTADGHLYQVWNGPRPITIGDVDIALGSGVKMFDWNRAGTHLAIGDNSKRITILSTPSFAETLNIHHTAGLRPSETLQVWQEQAVPSQNGGFSREFVLASQPLCPPTSGQTSLNNPEPRTGTNMLSFDHSGTLLATRTDDMPTTLWIWDVRNRALRSAMIFHAPIAKITWHPTIDELLMIRCEESRGIVHLWDPSWEKPLIINFGPQIPGGKVIGKTIARWLPSESSNPALLFSDAQDCLLVSISGSNDGELPWHDAEGSGVDMYGHREESPLNLVPAGEKRPGKVTIEALIDEDSFTRMSSGSGSEDVDDTFHFRKAVG
;
A
#
# COMPACT_ATOMS: atom_id res chain seq x y z
N MET A 1 16.90 14.56 -11.35
CA MET A 1 15.75 13.64 -11.45
C MET A 1 15.60 13.17 -12.89
N ARG A 2 15.26 11.91 -13.09
CA ARG A 2 15.03 11.32 -14.41
C ARG A 2 13.69 10.59 -14.41
N TYR A 3 12.90 10.78 -15.45
CA TYR A 3 11.56 10.19 -15.60
C TYR A 3 11.58 9.10 -16.68
N SER A 4 10.81 8.03 -16.49
CA SER A 4 10.51 7.09 -17.56
C SER A 4 9.55 7.70 -18.58
N ARG A 5 9.38 7.05 -19.74
CA ARG A 5 8.18 7.27 -20.55
C ARG A 5 6.90 7.01 -19.74
N THR A 6 5.83 7.68 -20.12
CA THR A 6 4.50 7.45 -19.53
C THR A 6 3.88 6.16 -20.06
N LEU A 7 3.27 5.39 -19.17
CA LEU A 7 2.60 4.12 -19.46
C LEU A 7 1.12 4.22 -19.09
N LYS A 8 0.26 3.48 -19.81
CA LYS A 8 -1.16 3.41 -19.46
C LYS A 8 -1.37 2.72 -18.12
N SER A 9 -2.21 3.31 -17.29
CA SER A 9 -2.44 2.89 -15.91
C SER A 9 -3.89 3.08 -15.46
N SER A 10 -4.15 2.77 -14.20
CA SER A 10 -5.40 3.02 -13.49
C SER A 10 -5.15 3.29 -12.00
N THR A 11 -6.22 3.56 -11.26
CA THR A 11 -6.18 3.66 -9.79
C THR A 11 -5.90 2.33 -9.08
N GLN A 12 -5.70 1.24 -9.84
CA GLN A 12 -5.27 -0.07 -9.37
C GLN A 12 -3.92 -0.40 -10.01
N CYS A 13 -2.88 0.32 -9.58
CA CYS A 13 -1.51 0.19 -10.07
C CYS A 13 -0.54 0.13 -8.88
N LEU A 14 0.26 -0.92 -8.77
CA LEU A 14 1.17 -1.14 -7.64
C LEU A 14 2.49 -1.78 -8.11
N PRO A 15 3.65 -1.30 -7.62
CA PRO A 15 4.90 -2.02 -7.82
C PRO A 15 4.92 -3.25 -6.90
N SER A 16 5.64 -4.28 -7.32
CA SER A 16 5.97 -5.42 -6.45
C SER A 16 6.88 -4.97 -5.29
N PRO A 17 6.89 -5.67 -4.14
CA PRO A 17 7.71 -5.30 -2.98
C PRO A 17 9.22 -5.20 -3.26
N ASP A 18 9.74 -6.01 -4.17
CA ASP A 18 11.13 -5.95 -4.68
C ASP A 18 11.33 -4.92 -5.83
N GLY A 19 10.27 -4.26 -6.27
CA GLY A 19 10.25 -3.31 -7.38
C GLY A 19 10.51 -3.89 -8.77
N ALA A 20 10.64 -5.21 -8.92
CA ALA A 20 10.93 -5.87 -10.20
C ALA A 20 9.76 -5.78 -11.19
N PHE A 21 8.53 -5.70 -10.69
CA PHE A 21 7.32 -5.67 -11.51
C PHE A 21 6.39 -4.51 -11.14
N ILE A 22 5.55 -4.12 -12.10
CA ILE A 22 4.41 -3.22 -11.89
C ILE A 22 3.17 -3.95 -12.36
N ALA A 23 2.17 -4.06 -11.49
CA ALA A 23 0.87 -4.62 -11.85
C ALA A 23 -0.19 -3.54 -11.91
N THR A 24 -1.01 -3.62 -12.96
CA THR A 24 -2.10 -2.68 -13.23
C THR A 24 -3.35 -3.43 -13.68
N ILE A 25 -4.52 -3.01 -13.21
CA ILE A 25 -5.80 -3.45 -13.78
C ILE A 25 -6.24 -2.47 -14.87
N LEU A 26 -6.37 -2.95 -16.11
CA LEU A 26 -6.83 -2.19 -17.27
C LEU A 26 -7.95 -2.94 -17.98
N SER A 27 -9.15 -2.33 -18.09
CA SER A 27 -10.28 -2.90 -18.84
C SER A 27 -10.53 -4.39 -18.54
N SER A 28 -10.68 -4.73 -17.25
CA SER A 28 -10.87 -6.11 -16.77
C SER A 28 -9.71 -7.07 -17.05
N LYS A 29 -8.51 -6.57 -17.35
CA LYS A 29 -7.29 -7.36 -17.50
C LYS A 29 -6.27 -6.96 -16.45
N LEU A 30 -5.67 -7.97 -15.82
CA LEU A 30 -4.45 -7.80 -15.04
C LEU A 30 -3.26 -7.74 -16.00
N ASN A 31 -2.56 -6.61 -16.02
CA ASN A 31 -1.33 -6.39 -16.78
C ASN A 31 -0.15 -6.35 -15.81
N ILE A 32 0.86 -7.19 -16.02
CA ILE A 32 2.10 -7.20 -15.26
C ILE A 32 3.22 -6.81 -16.19
N ARG A 33 4.00 -5.80 -15.80
CA ARG A 33 5.15 -5.27 -16.53
C ARG A 33 6.42 -5.51 -15.75
N ALA A 34 7.52 -5.80 -16.44
CA ALA A 34 8.84 -5.73 -15.83
C ALA A 34 9.26 -4.27 -15.71
N THR A 35 9.68 -3.85 -14.52
CA THR A 35 10.15 -2.49 -14.27
C THR A 35 11.38 -2.18 -15.12
N ARG A 36 12.30 -3.15 -15.26
CA ARG A 36 13.58 -2.93 -15.95
C ARG A 36 13.44 -2.59 -17.44
N SER A 37 12.53 -3.23 -18.17
CA SER A 37 12.32 -2.98 -19.61
C SER A 37 11.06 -2.17 -19.91
N LEU A 38 10.17 -1.99 -18.92
CA LEU A 38 8.83 -1.41 -19.06
C LEU A 38 7.90 -2.20 -20.00
N GLU A 39 8.31 -3.41 -20.39
CA GLU A 39 7.55 -4.30 -21.25
C GLU A 39 6.52 -5.10 -20.45
N THR A 40 5.40 -5.43 -21.11
CA THR A 40 4.38 -6.31 -20.53
C THR A 40 4.88 -7.74 -20.58
N VAL A 41 5.03 -8.36 -19.40
CA VAL A 41 5.46 -9.76 -19.27
C VAL A 41 4.28 -10.73 -19.16
N ARG A 42 3.13 -10.25 -18.65
CA ARG A 42 1.93 -11.08 -18.50
C ARG A 42 0.66 -10.24 -18.62
N VAL A 43 -0.33 -10.78 -19.33
CA VAL A 43 -1.70 -10.26 -19.36
C VAL A 43 -2.66 -11.39 -19.02
N VAL A 44 -3.57 -11.14 -18.09
CA VAL A 44 -4.60 -12.10 -17.70
C VAL A 44 -5.97 -11.43 -17.75
N THR A 45 -6.89 -12.02 -18.50
CA THR A 45 -8.30 -11.60 -18.47
C THR A 45 -8.91 -12.01 -17.13
N LEU A 46 -9.41 -11.04 -16.37
CA LEU A 46 -10.09 -11.30 -15.12
C LEU A 46 -11.54 -11.72 -15.41
N PRO A 47 -12.10 -12.68 -14.65
CA PRO A 47 -13.52 -13.00 -14.71
C PRO A 47 -14.38 -11.79 -14.38
N SER A 48 -15.58 -11.72 -14.97
CA SER A 48 -16.50 -10.60 -14.78
C SER A 48 -16.89 -10.40 -13.32
N GLU A 49 -17.00 -11.48 -12.54
CA GLU A 49 -17.41 -11.46 -11.13
C GLU A 49 -16.36 -10.79 -10.23
N VAL A 50 -15.08 -10.85 -10.63
CA VAL A 50 -13.98 -10.17 -9.92
C VAL A 50 -13.79 -8.77 -10.49
N ALA A 51 -13.74 -8.64 -11.81
CA ALA A 51 -13.44 -7.40 -12.49
C ALA A 51 -14.45 -6.27 -12.23
N ALA A 52 -15.73 -6.62 -12.00
CA ALA A 52 -16.78 -5.65 -11.73
C ALA A 52 -16.62 -4.93 -10.37
N SER A 53 -15.99 -5.56 -9.38
CA SER A 53 -15.90 -5.00 -8.02
C SER A 53 -14.64 -5.46 -7.27
N ILE A 54 -13.48 -5.09 -7.80
CA ILE A 54 -12.19 -5.38 -7.15
C ILE A 54 -12.07 -4.57 -5.86
N SER A 55 -12.04 -5.27 -4.74
CA SER A 55 -11.90 -4.72 -3.38
C SER A 55 -10.49 -4.89 -2.83
N TRP A 56 -9.76 -5.92 -3.26
CA TRP A 56 -8.37 -6.15 -2.89
C TRP A 56 -7.49 -6.40 -4.12
N PHE A 57 -6.35 -5.72 -4.13
CA PHE A 57 -5.33 -5.81 -5.17
C PHE A 57 -3.96 -5.67 -4.50
N THR A 58 -3.23 -6.77 -4.34
CA THR A 58 -1.99 -6.77 -3.54
C THR A 58 -1.01 -7.83 -4.00
N TRP A 59 0.28 -7.50 -3.92
CA TRP A 59 1.38 -8.42 -4.17
C TRP A 59 1.67 -9.26 -2.91
N SER A 60 2.19 -10.48 -3.11
CA SER A 60 2.87 -11.21 -2.05
C SER A 60 4.17 -10.49 -1.68
N GLU A 61 4.62 -10.62 -0.43
CA GLU A 61 5.89 -10.02 0.04
C GLU A 61 7.10 -10.50 -0.78
N SER A 62 7.04 -11.72 -1.32
CA SER A 62 8.05 -12.30 -2.22
C SER A 62 7.99 -11.80 -3.67
N SER A 63 7.07 -10.89 -4.01
CA SER A 63 6.84 -10.40 -5.39
C SER A 63 6.44 -11.44 -6.43
N THR A 64 6.30 -12.71 -6.06
CA THR A 64 6.04 -13.81 -7.02
C THR A 64 4.57 -13.99 -7.37
N ARG A 65 3.65 -13.49 -6.53
CA ARG A 65 2.21 -13.66 -6.69
C ARG A 65 1.46 -12.37 -6.48
N ILE A 66 0.31 -12.28 -7.15
CA ILE A 66 -0.61 -11.17 -7.03
C ILE A 66 -2.03 -11.66 -6.76
N LEU A 67 -2.64 -11.08 -5.74
CA LEU A 67 -4.00 -11.34 -5.32
C LEU A 67 -4.93 -10.26 -5.88
N VAL A 68 -6.02 -10.71 -6.50
CA VAL A 68 -7.12 -9.87 -6.99
C VAL A 68 -8.41 -10.45 -6.46
N ALA A 69 -9.16 -9.69 -5.67
CA ALA A 69 -10.39 -10.19 -5.06
C ALA A 69 -11.51 -9.15 -5.01
N SER A 70 -12.74 -9.65 -5.12
CA SER A 70 -13.97 -8.95 -4.75
C SER A 70 -14.47 -9.46 -3.40
N THR A 71 -15.60 -8.95 -2.92
CA THR A 71 -16.23 -9.38 -1.67
C THR A 71 -16.76 -10.83 -1.70
N GLU A 72 -16.67 -11.52 -2.84
CA GLU A 72 -17.17 -12.88 -3.00
C GLU A 72 -16.17 -13.83 -3.69
N ASN A 73 -15.27 -13.30 -4.52
CA ASN A 73 -14.37 -14.09 -5.35
C ASN A 73 -12.91 -13.70 -5.09
N VAL A 74 -12.03 -14.69 -4.89
CA VAL A 74 -10.60 -14.47 -4.66
C VAL A 74 -9.81 -15.18 -5.74
N ARG A 75 -8.96 -14.43 -6.45
CA ARG A 75 -8.03 -14.94 -7.46
C ARG A 75 -6.60 -14.65 -7.08
N VAL A 76 -5.72 -15.62 -7.34
CA VAL A 76 -4.27 -15.44 -7.20
C VAL A 76 -3.59 -15.84 -8.50
N TYR A 77 -2.67 -15.01 -8.96
CA TYR A 77 -1.88 -15.23 -10.17
C TYR A 77 -0.39 -15.17 -9.82
N SER A 78 0.46 -15.79 -10.63
CA SER A 78 1.91 -15.63 -10.51
C SER A 78 2.41 -14.49 -11.40
N ALA A 79 3.49 -13.81 -11.05
CA ALA A 79 4.16 -12.90 -11.97
C ALA A 79 4.78 -13.64 -13.17
N THR A 80 5.44 -14.76 -12.89
CA THR A 80 6.35 -15.44 -13.82
C THR A 80 5.81 -16.77 -14.34
N ASN A 81 5.12 -17.56 -13.50
CA ASN A 81 4.53 -18.83 -13.93
C ASN A 81 3.18 -18.59 -14.61
N LEU A 82 3.18 -18.48 -15.94
CA LEU A 82 1.99 -18.21 -16.76
C LEU A 82 0.86 -19.23 -16.60
N GLN A 83 1.18 -20.47 -16.20
CA GLN A 83 0.19 -21.53 -16.00
C GLN A 83 -0.45 -21.48 -14.61
N PHE A 84 0.20 -20.84 -13.64
CA PHE A 84 -0.36 -20.73 -12.30
C PHE A 84 -1.54 -19.75 -12.27
N SER A 85 -2.68 -20.26 -11.79
CA SER A 85 -3.80 -19.47 -11.30
C SER A 85 -4.52 -20.23 -10.19
N ALA A 86 -5.01 -19.53 -9.18
CA ALA A 86 -5.83 -20.10 -8.12
C ALA A 86 -7.17 -19.37 -8.05
N ASN A 87 -8.23 -20.14 -7.84
CA ASN A 87 -9.57 -19.64 -7.57
C ASN A 87 -10.00 -20.14 -6.19
N ILE A 88 -10.16 -19.22 -5.24
CA ILE A 88 -10.50 -19.55 -3.87
C ILE A 88 -11.95 -19.16 -3.65
N ALA A 89 -12.76 -20.16 -3.30
CA ALA A 89 -14.16 -19.95 -2.93
C ALA A 89 -14.23 -19.24 -1.59
N ASN A 90 -15.19 -18.31 -1.44
CA ASN A 90 -15.54 -17.76 -0.13
C ASN A 90 -16.01 -18.92 0.78
N PRO A 91 -15.36 -19.17 1.94
CA PRO A 91 -15.73 -20.25 2.87
C PRO A 91 -17.17 -20.15 3.38
N THR A 92 -17.74 -18.95 3.33
CA THR A 92 -19.09 -18.62 3.77
C THR A 92 -19.99 -18.16 2.62
N SER A 93 -19.65 -18.56 1.39
CA SER A 93 -20.38 -18.19 0.18
C SER A 93 -21.89 -18.43 0.34
N GLY A 94 -22.70 -17.48 -0.13
CA GLY A 94 -24.16 -17.50 -0.02
C GLY A 94 -24.72 -17.10 1.35
N THR A 95 -23.90 -16.99 2.41
CA THR A 95 -24.33 -16.53 3.73
C THR A 95 -23.76 -15.16 4.09
N THR A 96 -22.46 -14.96 3.88
CA THR A 96 -21.76 -13.70 4.23
C THR A 96 -20.71 -13.34 3.19
N LYS A 97 -20.35 -12.05 3.13
CA LYS A 97 -19.27 -11.57 2.27
C LYS A 97 -17.91 -11.69 2.93
N ILE A 98 -16.87 -11.55 2.10
CA ILE A 98 -15.48 -11.40 2.53
C ILE A 98 -15.31 -9.97 3.06
N THR A 99 -14.71 -9.84 4.24
CA THR A 99 -14.38 -8.54 4.89
C THR A 99 -12.91 -8.19 4.82
N CYS A 100 -12.05 -9.19 4.68
CA CYS A 100 -10.62 -9.03 4.51
C CYS A 100 -10.06 -10.27 3.80
N VAL A 101 -9.12 -10.05 2.88
CA VAL A 101 -8.27 -11.11 2.34
C VAL A 101 -6.83 -10.62 2.27
N ALA A 102 -5.89 -11.48 2.63
CA ALA A 102 -4.47 -11.18 2.61
C ALA A 102 -3.66 -12.45 2.36
N PHE A 103 -2.43 -12.29 1.87
CA PHE A 103 -1.41 -13.33 2.01
C PHE A 103 -1.16 -13.58 3.51
N GLY A 104 -0.97 -14.84 3.86
CA GLY A 104 -0.63 -15.32 5.19
C GLY A 104 0.87 -15.27 5.42
N MET A 105 1.44 -16.39 5.83
CA MET A 105 2.86 -16.57 6.11
C MET A 105 3.77 -16.27 4.92
N ASP A 106 3.37 -16.75 3.74
CA ASP A 106 4.13 -16.66 2.50
C ASP A 106 3.18 -16.47 1.31
N GLU A 107 3.70 -16.50 0.09
CA GLU A 107 2.88 -16.37 -1.10
C GLU A 107 1.88 -17.54 -1.32
N ASN A 108 2.05 -18.67 -0.65
CA ASN A 108 1.25 -19.88 -0.84
C ASN A 108 0.14 -20.04 0.20
N GLU A 109 0.00 -19.11 1.13
CA GLU A 109 -1.04 -19.11 2.14
C GLU A 109 -1.94 -17.88 1.99
N ILE A 110 -3.26 -18.07 1.93
CA ILE A 110 -4.24 -16.99 1.83
C ILE A 110 -5.18 -17.04 3.03
N CYS A 111 -5.29 -15.92 3.73
CA CYS A 111 -6.24 -15.72 4.83
C CYS A 111 -7.50 -15.03 4.31
N VAL A 112 -8.68 -15.62 4.52
CA VAL A 112 -9.99 -15.06 4.11
C VAL A 112 -10.88 -14.90 5.34
N PHE A 113 -11.32 -13.67 5.63
CA PHE A 113 -12.20 -13.35 6.75
C PHE A 113 -13.62 -13.10 6.26
N SER A 114 -14.61 -13.64 6.96
CA SER A 114 -16.03 -13.41 6.67
C SER A 114 -16.60 -12.22 7.44
N GLU A 115 -17.77 -11.74 7.02
CA GLU A 115 -18.56 -10.79 7.83
C GLU A 115 -18.94 -11.36 9.19
N PHE A 116 -19.23 -10.45 10.12
CA PHE A 116 -19.61 -10.71 11.51
C PHE A 116 -18.61 -11.55 12.32
N GLY A 117 -17.38 -11.71 11.81
CA GLY A 117 -16.36 -12.53 12.45
C GLY A 117 -16.77 -13.99 12.58
N LEU A 118 -17.58 -14.53 11.67
CA LEU A 118 -18.00 -15.94 11.75
C LEU A 118 -16.82 -16.89 11.59
N LYS A 119 -16.00 -16.67 10.56
CA LYS A 119 -14.89 -17.56 10.20
C LYS A 119 -13.71 -16.79 9.60
N MET A 120 -12.52 -17.33 9.83
CA MET A 120 -11.31 -17.09 9.07
C MET A 120 -10.90 -18.43 8.42
N ALA A 121 -10.73 -18.44 7.10
CA ALA A 121 -10.15 -19.60 6.40
C ALA A 121 -8.69 -19.32 6.04
N ILE A 122 -7.86 -20.33 6.22
CA ILE A 122 -6.46 -20.35 5.84
C ILE A 122 -6.32 -21.36 4.71
N VAL A 123 -6.05 -20.86 3.51
CA VAL A 123 -6.04 -21.65 2.27
C VAL A 123 -4.60 -21.82 1.80
N SER A 124 -4.18 -23.06 1.63
CA SER A 124 -2.89 -23.41 1.04
C SER A 124 -3.03 -23.54 -0.48
N LEU A 125 -2.35 -22.69 -1.24
CA LEU A 125 -2.30 -22.72 -2.71
C LEU A 125 -1.55 -23.94 -3.26
N THR A 126 -0.65 -24.53 -2.46
CA THR A 126 0.14 -25.70 -2.87
C THR A 126 -0.66 -26.99 -2.74
N THR A 127 -1.42 -27.14 -1.65
CA THR A 127 -2.15 -28.37 -1.36
C THR A 127 -3.64 -28.30 -1.73
N SER A 128 -4.13 -27.10 -2.06
CA SER A 128 -5.55 -26.80 -2.25
C SER A 128 -6.43 -27.13 -1.04
N LYS A 129 -5.82 -27.24 0.15
CA LYS A 129 -6.53 -27.46 1.41
C LYS A 129 -6.84 -26.13 2.09
N SER A 130 -7.92 -26.14 2.87
CA SER A 130 -8.36 -25.01 3.69
C SER A 130 -8.57 -25.47 5.13
N VAL A 131 -8.12 -24.67 6.09
CA VAL A 131 -8.46 -24.82 7.51
C VAL A 131 -9.31 -23.64 7.93
N GLU A 132 -10.44 -23.92 8.57
CA GLU A 132 -11.36 -22.89 9.07
C GLU A 132 -11.20 -22.70 10.57
N ILE A 133 -11.08 -21.45 10.99
CA ILE A 133 -11.03 -21.04 12.40
C ILE A 133 -12.22 -20.13 12.67
N SER A 134 -13.02 -20.49 13.68
CA SER A 134 -14.23 -19.74 14.03
C SER A 134 -13.93 -18.52 14.89
N SER A 135 -14.83 -17.54 14.82
CA SER A 135 -14.88 -16.41 15.74
C SER A 135 -13.60 -15.54 15.82
N PRO A 136 -12.93 -15.19 14.69
CA PRO A 136 -11.87 -14.18 14.72
C PRO A 136 -12.42 -12.88 15.31
N LYS A 137 -11.74 -12.33 16.31
CA LYS A 137 -12.24 -11.12 17.00
C LYS A 137 -12.17 -9.91 16.07
N LEU A 138 -11.08 -9.79 15.32
CA LEU A 138 -10.81 -8.69 14.42
C LEU A 138 -10.83 -9.24 12.98
N TYR A 139 -11.81 -8.81 12.19
CA TYR A 139 -12.09 -9.40 10.88
C TYR A 139 -12.28 -8.36 9.77
N THR A 140 -12.35 -7.06 10.07
CA THR A 140 -12.51 -6.03 9.03
C THR A 140 -11.19 -5.78 8.30
N SER A 141 -11.22 -5.23 7.08
CA SER A 141 -10.00 -4.84 6.35
C SER A 141 -9.06 -3.90 7.11
N ILE A 142 -9.57 -3.13 8.08
CA ILE A 142 -8.77 -2.20 8.89
C ILE A 142 -8.21 -2.87 10.15
N SER A 143 -8.93 -3.84 10.74
CA SER A 143 -8.58 -4.43 12.03
C SER A 143 -8.01 -5.85 11.95
N ALA A 144 -8.28 -6.62 10.90
CA ALA A 144 -7.90 -8.04 10.82
C ALA A 144 -6.40 -8.28 11.03
N LYS A 145 -5.55 -7.41 10.45
CA LYS A 145 -4.08 -7.48 10.63
C LYS A 145 -3.62 -7.23 12.07
N LYS A 146 -4.46 -6.65 12.93
CA LYS A 146 -4.17 -6.48 14.36
C LYS A 146 -4.51 -7.74 15.17
N GLY A 147 -5.32 -8.65 14.62
CA GLY A 147 -5.75 -9.89 15.30
C GLY A 147 -5.00 -11.13 14.83
N VAL A 148 -4.12 -11.00 13.84
CA VAL A 148 -3.35 -12.09 13.23
C VAL A 148 -1.89 -11.69 13.13
N ALA A 149 -1.00 -12.56 13.60
CA ALA A 149 0.44 -12.37 13.46
C ALA A 149 1.16 -13.71 13.32
N TYR A 150 2.12 -13.81 12.41
CA TYR A 150 3.01 -14.97 12.33
C TYR A 150 4.23 -14.72 13.20
N ARG A 151 4.56 -15.69 14.05
CA ARG A 151 5.76 -15.61 14.90
C ARG A 151 7.02 -15.63 14.03
N PRO A 152 7.92 -14.65 14.13
CA PRO A 152 9.18 -14.69 13.39
C PRO A 152 9.97 -15.98 13.63
N ARG A 153 10.66 -16.47 12.59
CA ARG A 153 11.48 -17.70 12.54
C ARG A 153 10.71 -19.02 12.54
N THR A 154 9.71 -19.19 13.41
CA THR A 154 8.93 -20.45 13.44
C THR A 154 7.73 -20.40 12.50
N ASN A 155 7.28 -19.19 12.18
CA ASN A 155 6.08 -18.89 11.41
C ASN A 155 4.82 -19.56 11.96
N ASN A 156 4.76 -19.79 13.27
CA ASN A 156 3.50 -20.25 13.88
C ASN A 156 2.49 -19.11 13.79
N LEU A 157 1.27 -19.41 13.37
CA LEU A 157 0.20 -18.43 13.33
C LEU A 157 -0.26 -18.14 14.76
N THR A 158 -0.34 -16.87 15.14
CA THR A 158 -0.97 -16.40 16.37
C THR A 158 -2.24 -15.66 16.02
N LEU A 159 -3.34 -16.02 16.67
CA LEU A 159 -4.67 -15.51 16.37
C LEU A 159 -5.37 -15.04 17.65
N LEU A 160 -6.07 -13.92 17.54
CA LEU A 160 -6.99 -13.40 18.54
C LEU A 160 -8.43 -13.74 18.14
N THR A 161 -9.06 -14.62 18.90
CA THR A 161 -10.48 -14.99 18.76
C THR A 161 -11.29 -14.52 19.96
N ARG A 162 -12.61 -14.50 19.81
CA ARG A 162 -13.52 -14.20 20.93
C ARG A 162 -14.68 -15.18 20.94
N SER A 163 -14.81 -15.92 22.05
CA SER A 163 -15.88 -16.90 22.24
C SER A 163 -16.46 -16.80 23.64
N GLY A 164 -17.78 -16.88 23.77
CA GLY A 164 -18.47 -16.77 25.07
C GLY A 164 -18.17 -15.46 25.81
N GLY A 165 -17.92 -14.36 25.09
CA GLY A 165 -17.57 -13.07 25.67
C GLY A 165 -16.14 -12.98 26.25
N LYS A 166 -15.29 -13.98 26.00
CA LYS A 166 -13.89 -13.99 26.42
C LYS A 166 -12.96 -13.98 25.22
N ASP A 167 -11.87 -13.22 25.34
CA ASP A 167 -10.79 -13.25 24.38
C ASP A 167 -9.94 -14.51 24.57
N ILE A 168 -9.44 -15.03 23.46
CA ILE A 168 -8.60 -16.22 23.42
C ILE A 168 -7.45 -15.93 22.46
N ILE A 169 -6.22 -16.14 22.94
CA ILE A 169 -5.04 -16.18 22.10
C ILE A 169 -4.71 -17.64 21.82
N SER A 170 -4.51 -17.98 20.55
CA SER A 170 -4.06 -19.29 20.13
C SER A 170 -2.80 -19.20 19.27
N ILE A 171 -1.89 -20.14 19.45
CA ILE A 171 -0.71 -20.37 18.61
C ILE A 171 -0.95 -21.67 17.84
N HIS A 172 -0.92 -21.59 16.52
CA HIS A 172 -1.16 -22.68 15.59
C HIS A 172 0.15 -23.10 14.93
N ALA A 173 0.35 -24.42 14.80
CA ALA A 173 1.49 -24.99 14.13
C ALA A 173 1.47 -24.61 12.64
N ARG A 174 2.65 -24.28 12.11
CA ARG A 174 2.85 -24.08 10.67
C ARG A 174 2.37 -25.32 9.89
N GLU A 175 1.81 -25.10 8.70
CA GLU A 175 1.24 -26.10 7.78
C GLU A 175 -0.05 -26.80 8.27
N THR A 176 -0.05 -27.40 9.46
CA THR A 176 -1.23 -28.15 9.95
C THR A 176 -2.31 -27.26 10.53
N GLN A 177 -1.94 -26.06 10.99
CA GLN A 177 -2.80 -25.12 11.70
C GLN A 177 -3.41 -25.68 13.00
N GLU A 178 -2.87 -26.81 13.50
CA GLU A 178 -3.26 -27.38 14.78
C GLU A 178 -2.87 -26.45 15.94
N VAL A 179 -3.74 -26.34 16.94
CA VAL A 179 -3.49 -25.47 18.09
C VAL A 179 -2.39 -26.09 18.97
N VAL A 180 -1.23 -25.45 19.01
CA VAL A 180 -0.09 -25.82 19.86
C VAL A 180 -0.31 -25.33 21.29
N ARG A 181 -0.88 -24.13 21.43
CA ARG A 181 -1.18 -23.51 22.72
C ARG A 181 -2.36 -22.55 22.58
N SER A 182 -3.16 -22.44 23.63
CA SER A 182 -4.24 -21.47 23.74
C SER A 182 -4.41 -21.02 25.19
N TRP A 183 -4.73 -19.75 25.40
CA TRP A 183 -4.98 -19.18 26.73
C TRP A 183 -5.91 -17.97 26.66
N HIS A 184 -6.47 -17.60 27.82
CA HIS A 184 -7.15 -16.33 27.99
C HIS A 184 -6.12 -15.27 28.41
N PRO A 185 -5.92 -14.19 27.64
CA PRO A 185 -5.06 -13.10 28.06
C PRO A 185 -5.66 -12.38 29.28
N GLU A 186 -4.82 -11.69 30.06
CA GLU A 186 -5.28 -10.90 31.21
C GLU A 186 -5.97 -9.59 30.82
N THR A 187 -6.01 -9.27 29.53
CA THR A 187 -6.78 -8.16 28.98
C THR A 187 -8.28 -8.33 29.24
N ILE A 188 -8.98 -7.21 29.42
CA ILE A 188 -10.44 -7.18 29.43
C ILE A 188 -10.98 -7.27 27.99
N ASP A 189 -10.34 -6.54 27.07
CA ASP A 189 -10.73 -6.42 25.68
C ASP A 189 -9.51 -6.18 24.76
N ALA A 190 -8.81 -7.25 24.37
CA ALA A 190 -7.63 -7.18 23.51
C ALA A 190 -7.96 -6.55 22.12
N GLN A 191 -7.25 -5.50 21.73
CA GLN A 191 -7.48 -4.78 20.46
C GLN A 191 -6.38 -4.98 19.41
N ALA A 192 -5.23 -5.52 19.81
CA ALA A 192 -4.18 -5.91 18.89
C ALA A 192 -3.22 -6.92 19.51
N ILE A 193 -2.56 -7.71 18.65
CA ILE A 193 -1.44 -8.56 18.98
C ILE A 193 -0.26 -8.23 18.06
N ALA A 194 0.96 -8.34 18.58
CA ALA A 194 2.18 -8.18 17.78
C ALA A 194 3.34 -8.96 18.38
N TRP A 195 4.05 -9.70 17.52
CA TRP A 195 5.32 -10.31 17.89
C TRP A 195 6.44 -9.27 17.86
N SER A 196 7.38 -9.36 18.80
CA SER A 196 8.69 -8.74 18.66
C SER A 196 9.40 -9.31 17.43
N VAL A 197 10.26 -8.52 16.80
CA VAL A 197 10.96 -8.90 15.56
C VAL A 197 11.80 -10.19 15.73
N ASP A 198 12.33 -10.44 16.93
CA ASP A 198 13.08 -11.65 17.26
C ASP A 198 12.20 -12.87 17.63
N GLY A 199 10.88 -12.70 17.67
CA GLY A 199 9.89 -13.74 18.01
C GLY A 199 9.95 -14.24 19.44
N ARG A 200 10.57 -13.49 20.37
CA ARG A 200 10.66 -13.86 21.79
C ARG A 200 9.47 -13.37 22.61
N TRP A 201 8.86 -12.26 22.22
CA TRP A 201 7.80 -11.60 22.96
C TRP A 201 6.55 -11.44 22.12
N LEU A 202 5.40 -11.81 22.69
CA LEU A 202 4.09 -11.48 22.15
C LEU A 202 3.51 -10.35 22.98
N VAL A 203 3.24 -9.22 22.34
CA VAL A 203 2.61 -8.07 22.97
C VAL A 203 1.13 -8.05 22.62
N ILE A 204 0.30 -7.82 23.64
CA ILE A 204 -1.15 -7.70 23.53
C ILE A 204 -1.56 -6.33 24.03
N PHE A 205 -2.31 -5.61 23.20
CA PHE A 205 -2.80 -4.28 23.49
C PHE A 205 -4.21 -4.34 24.03
N GLU A 206 -4.43 -3.67 25.16
CA GLU A 206 -5.75 -3.49 25.75
C GLU A 206 -6.58 -2.46 24.95
N SER A 207 -7.89 -2.52 25.10
CA SER A 207 -8.79 -1.47 24.61
C SER A 207 -8.47 -0.11 25.22
N ALA A 208 -8.51 0.94 24.40
CA ALA A 208 -8.27 2.31 24.86
C ALA A 208 -9.24 2.75 25.97
N SER A 209 -10.40 2.08 26.10
CA SER A 209 -11.36 2.31 27.20
C SER A 209 -10.91 1.78 28.57
N GLN A 210 -9.88 0.93 28.62
CA GLN A 210 -9.38 0.29 29.84
C GLN A 210 -7.99 0.82 30.24
N GLY A 211 -7.66 2.04 29.81
CA GLY A 211 -6.40 2.72 30.08
C GLY A 211 -5.26 2.25 29.18
N HIS A 212 -4.03 2.61 29.55
CA HIS A 212 -2.83 2.45 28.73
C HIS A 212 -2.15 1.07 28.89
N LYS A 213 -2.94 0.03 29.17
CA LYS A 213 -2.38 -1.28 29.52
C LYS A 213 -1.85 -2.02 28.30
N LEU A 214 -0.69 -2.63 28.48
CA LEU A 214 -0.04 -3.50 27.50
C LEU A 214 0.53 -4.71 28.23
N TYR A 215 0.26 -5.88 27.70
CA TYR A 215 0.67 -7.15 28.28
C TYR A 215 1.74 -7.78 27.40
N VAL A 216 2.86 -8.16 28.02
CA VAL A 216 3.98 -8.80 27.36
C VAL A 216 4.00 -10.25 27.80
N TYR A 217 3.85 -11.16 26.84
CA TYR A 217 3.97 -12.59 27.03
C TYR A 217 5.28 -13.11 26.46
N THR A 218 5.86 -14.11 27.10
CA THR A 218 6.88 -14.95 26.48
C THR A 218 6.29 -15.71 25.31
N ALA A 219 7.14 -16.21 24.42
CA ALA A 219 6.67 -16.92 23.23
C ALA A 219 5.93 -18.23 23.50
N ASP A 220 6.11 -18.82 24.68
CA ASP A 220 5.35 -19.95 25.18
C ASP A 220 4.08 -19.53 25.94
N GLY A 221 3.69 -18.26 25.94
CA GLY A 221 2.40 -17.79 26.45
C GLY A 221 2.32 -17.56 27.96
N HIS A 222 3.44 -17.38 28.65
CA HIS A 222 3.44 -16.93 30.05
C HIS A 222 3.51 -15.41 30.11
N LEU A 223 2.72 -14.79 31.00
CA LEU A 223 2.79 -13.35 31.21
C LEU A 223 4.14 -13.01 31.83
N TYR A 224 4.90 -12.16 31.15
CA TYR A 224 6.19 -11.67 31.60
C TYR A 224 6.05 -10.33 32.32
N GLN A 225 5.30 -9.39 31.74
CA GLN A 225 5.20 -8.03 32.26
C GLN A 225 3.91 -7.34 31.81
N VAL A 226 3.43 -6.42 32.65
CA VAL A 226 2.35 -5.49 32.31
C VAL A 226 2.90 -4.07 32.38
N TRP A 227 2.78 -3.33 31.28
CA TRP A 227 2.98 -1.88 31.27
C TRP A 227 1.64 -1.20 31.51
N ASN A 228 1.57 -0.31 32.50
CA ASN A 228 0.33 0.32 32.97
C ASN A 228 0.17 1.76 32.47
N GLY A 229 0.84 2.10 31.37
CA GLY A 229 0.89 3.45 30.84
C GLY A 229 2.15 4.22 31.24
N PRO A 230 2.33 5.40 30.62
CA PRO A 230 3.51 6.22 30.82
C PRO A 230 3.61 6.69 32.26
N ARG A 231 4.82 6.76 32.78
CA ARG A 231 5.07 7.33 34.11
C ARG A 231 4.68 8.81 34.12
N PRO A 232 3.91 9.27 35.13
CA PRO A 232 3.63 10.69 35.33
C PRO A 232 4.95 11.46 35.50
N ILE A 233 5.15 12.53 34.73
CA ILE A 233 6.34 13.38 34.81
C ILE A 233 6.00 14.67 35.57
N THR A 234 4.77 15.16 35.40
CA THR A 234 4.26 16.35 36.09
C THR A 234 3.02 16.01 36.93
N ILE A 235 2.65 16.89 37.86
CA ILE A 235 1.44 16.72 38.68
C ILE A 235 0.16 16.68 37.81
N GLY A 236 0.16 17.37 36.67
CA GLY A 236 -0.93 17.32 35.69
C GLY A 236 -1.04 15.99 34.92
N ASP A 237 -0.08 15.09 35.10
CA ASP A 237 -0.03 13.79 34.41
C ASP A 237 -0.62 12.65 35.23
N VAL A 238 -1.00 12.91 36.48
CA VAL A 238 -1.53 11.88 37.39
C VAL A 238 -2.77 11.22 36.79
N ASP A 239 -3.58 11.99 36.06
CA ASP A 239 -4.80 11.52 35.40
C ASP A 239 -4.54 10.76 34.10
N ILE A 240 -3.29 10.66 33.60
CA ILE A 240 -2.98 9.89 32.38
C ILE A 240 -3.31 8.41 32.58
N ALA A 241 -3.14 7.89 33.80
CA ALA A 241 -3.54 6.53 34.14
C ALA A 241 -5.06 6.28 33.93
N LEU A 242 -5.87 7.34 34.00
CA LEU A 242 -7.32 7.33 33.80
C LEU A 242 -7.72 7.72 32.36
N GLY A 243 -6.76 8.16 31.53
CA GLY A 243 -7.00 8.62 30.16
C GLY A 243 -7.20 7.49 29.15
N SER A 244 -7.71 7.86 27.98
CA SER A 244 -7.89 6.93 26.85
C SER A 244 -6.56 6.33 26.39
N GLY A 245 -6.50 5.00 26.40
CA GLY A 245 -5.29 4.20 26.24
C GLY A 245 -4.63 4.19 24.87
N VAL A 246 -3.92 3.08 24.60
CA VAL A 246 -3.09 2.91 23.42
C VAL A 246 -3.93 2.95 22.14
N LYS A 247 -3.49 3.76 21.16
CA LYS A 247 -4.13 3.91 19.86
C LYS A 247 -3.35 3.21 18.75
N MET A 248 -2.03 3.27 18.82
CA MET A 248 -1.12 2.65 17.86
C MET A 248 0.24 2.37 18.46
N PHE A 249 0.99 1.53 17.75
CA PHE A 249 2.34 1.15 18.11
C PHE A 249 3.13 0.83 16.86
N ASP A 250 4.46 0.83 16.99
CA ASP A 250 5.36 0.32 15.96
C ASP A 250 6.62 -0.24 16.61
N TRP A 251 7.08 -1.37 16.09
CA TRP A 251 8.35 -1.96 16.48
C TRP A 251 9.43 -1.41 15.57
N ASN A 252 10.56 -0.97 16.16
CA ASN A 252 11.70 -0.69 15.32
C ASN A 252 12.22 -2.00 14.68
N ARG A 253 12.88 -1.91 13.52
CA ARG A 253 13.30 -3.11 12.77
C ARG A 253 14.27 -4.00 13.53
N ALA A 254 15.07 -3.44 14.43
CA ALA A 254 15.97 -4.21 15.29
C ALA A 254 15.25 -4.98 16.41
N GLY A 255 13.97 -4.69 16.68
CA GLY A 255 13.20 -5.26 17.79
C GLY A 255 13.66 -4.79 19.17
N THR A 256 14.47 -3.73 19.24
CA THR A 256 15.04 -3.18 20.48
C THR A 256 14.13 -2.16 21.15
N HIS A 257 13.22 -1.54 20.38
CA HIS A 257 12.31 -0.52 20.86
C HIS A 257 10.89 -0.73 20.33
N LEU A 258 9.91 -0.46 21.18
CA LEU A 258 8.49 -0.39 20.86
C LEU A 258 8.00 1.03 21.12
N ALA A 259 7.58 1.72 20.06
CA ALA A 259 6.95 3.02 20.17
C ALA A 259 5.44 2.87 20.36
N ILE A 260 4.87 3.68 21.25
CA ILE A 260 3.46 3.64 21.62
C ILE A 260 2.88 5.04 21.52
N GLY A 261 1.86 5.20 20.68
CA GLY A 261 1.08 6.41 20.56
C GLY A 261 -0.31 6.20 21.16
N ASP A 262 -0.72 7.11 22.04
CA ASP A 262 -2.04 7.12 22.68
C ASP A 262 -2.89 8.30 22.17
N ASN A 263 -4.00 8.56 22.86
CA ASN A 263 -4.90 9.68 22.56
C ASN A 263 -4.40 11.02 23.11
N SER A 264 -3.24 11.05 23.77
CA SER A 264 -2.59 12.27 24.25
C SER A 264 -1.59 12.82 23.21
N LYS A 265 -0.86 13.87 23.59
CA LYS A 265 0.24 14.42 22.78
C LYS A 265 1.57 13.68 23.00
N ARG A 266 1.56 12.56 23.71
CA ARG A 266 2.75 11.80 24.09
C ARG A 266 2.98 10.61 23.18
N ILE A 267 4.25 10.27 23.03
CA ILE A 267 4.69 8.98 22.51
C ILE A 267 5.62 8.40 23.56
N THR A 268 5.41 7.13 23.91
CA THR A 268 6.27 6.41 24.84
C THR A 268 7.08 5.37 24.10
N ILE A 269 8.38 5.32 24.35
CA ILE A 269 9.28 4.29 23.82
C ILE A 269 9.63 3.34 24.96
N LEU A 270 9.32 2.06 24.75
CA LEU A 270 9.74 0.97 25.63
C LEU A 270 10.97 0.27 25.02
N SER A 271 11.95 -0.06 25.85
CA SER A 271 13.11 -0.87 25.46
C SER A 271 12.87 -2.35 25.71
N THR A 272 13.31 -3.22 24.81
CA THR A 272 13.38 -4.67 25.06
C THR A 272 14.76 -5.07 25.60
N PRO A 273 14.86 -6.13 26.42
CA PRO A 273 13.79 -7.05 26.85
C PRO A 273 13.05 -6.62 28.13
N SER A 274 13.44 -5.51 28.77
CA SER A 274 12.86 -5.10 30.07
C SER A 274 11.51 -4.39 29.98
N PHE A 275 11.06 -4.05 28.77
CA PHE A 275 9.88 -3.21 28.49
C PHE A 275 9.85 -1.96 29.36
N ALA A 276 11.03 -1.39 29.61
CA ALA A 276 11.20 -0.22 30.45
C ALA A 276 11.08 1.03 29.58
N GLU A 277 10.38 2.05 30.08
CA GLU A 277 10.28 3.36 29.45
C GLU A 277 11.68 4.00 29.35
N THR A 278 12.15 4.21 28.12
CA THR A 278 13.45 4.84 27.85
C THR A 278 13.33 6.27 27.34
N LEU A 279 12.22 6.59 26.68
CA LEU A 279 11.96 7.92 26.14
C LEU A 279 10.46 8.23 26.19
N ASN A 280 10.13 9.44 26.65
CA ASN A 280 8.80 10.02 26.54
C ASN A 280 8.92 11.29 25.69
N ILE A 281 8.19 11.30 24.59
CA ILE A 281 8.23 12.36 23.59
C ILE A 281 6.94 13.16 23.70
N HIS A 282 7.03 14.49 23.69
CA HIS A 282 5.88 15.38 23.69
C HIS A 282 5.88 16.25 22.44
N HIS A 283 4.76 16.23 21.72
CA HIS A 283 4.55 17.20 20.65
C HIS A 283 4.35 18.59 21.25
N THR A 284 5.17 19.56 20.86
CA THR A 284 5.17 20.91 21.42
C THR A 284 4.31 21.86 20.59
N ALA A 285 3.71 22.87 21.22
CA ALA A 285 2.98 23.92 20.51
C ALA A 285 3.90 24.95 19.83
N GLY A 286 5.15 25.04 20.28
CA GLY A 286 6.15 25.95 19.73
C GLY A 286 7.40 25.18 19.28
N LEU A 287 7.87 25.53 18.09
CA LEU A 287 9.13 25.09 17.52
C LEU A 287 10.13 26.23 17.60
N ARG A 288 11.34 25.94 18.09
CA ARG A 288 12.45 26.88 18.12
C ARG A 288 13.60 26.27 17.32
N PRO A 289 13.82 26.71 16.06
CA PRO A 289 14.94 26.22 15.25
C PRO A 289 16.26 26.33 16.01
N SER A 290 17.13 25.34 15.84
CA SER A 290 18.46 25.30 16.46
C SER A 290 19.44 24.57 15.53
N GLU A 291 20.72 24.49 15.90
CA GLU A 291 21.72 23.74 15.13
C GLU A 291 21.34 22.26 14.94
N THR A 292 20.61 21.68 15.89
CA THR A 292 20.23 20.26 15.88
C THR A 292 18.81 20.01 15.38
N LEU A 293 17.94 21.02 15.40
CA LEU A 293 16.53 20.97 15.00
C LEU A 293 16.29 21.76 13.71
N GLN A 294 16.06 21.04 12.61
CA GLN A 294 15.63 21.64 11.35
C GLN A 294 14.11 21.84 11.34
N VAL A 295 13.65 23.05 11.03
CA VAL A 295 12.22 23.32 10.89
C VAL A 295 11.95 23.78 9.47
N TRP A 296 11.29 22.94 8.68
CA TRP A 296 10.99 23.18 7.27
C TRP A 296 9.57 23.68 7.08
N GLN A 297 9.40 24.76 6.32
CA GLN A 297 8.09 25.31 5.97
C GLN A 297 7.87 25.23 4.46
N GLU A 298 6.80 24.57 4.04
CA GLU A 298 6.34 24.64 2.64
C GLU A 298 5.86 26.07 2.37
N GLN A 299 6.40 26.69 1.33
CA GLN A 299 6.04 28.03 0.89
C GLN A 299 5.73 28.04 -0.60
N ALA A 300 4.78 28.89 -0.99
CA ALA A 300 4.50 29.20 -2.39
C ALA A 300 5.41 30.34 -2.84
N VAL A 301 6.26 30.09 -3.84
CA VAL A 301 7.18 31.08 -4.40
C VAL A 301 6.85 31.35 -5.87
N PRO A 302 7.04 32.57 -6.38
CA PRO A 302 6.79 32.87 -7.79
C PRO A 302 7.66 31.99 -8.70
N SER A 303 7.04 31.38 -9.71
CA SER A 303 7.73 30.55 -10.70
C SER A 303 8.22 31.39 -11.88
N GLN A 304 9.38 31.04 -12.43
CA GLN A 304 9.96 31.69 -13.62
C GLN A 304 9.04 31.60 -14.86
N ASN A 305 8.20 30.57 -14.93
CA ASN A 305 7.28 30.33 -16.05
C ASN A 305 5.87 30.95 -15.82
N GLY A 306 5.74 31.83 -14.83
CA GLY A 306 4.45 32.32 -14.32
C GLY A 306 3.80 31.36 -13.32
N GLY A 307 2.96 31.91 -12.45
CA GLY A 307 2.31 31.16 -11.35
C GLY A 307 3.19 30.99 -10.11
N PHE A 308 2.84 30.02 -9.25
CA PHE A 308 3.55 29.72 -8.01
C PHE A 308 4.11 28.28 -8.06
N SER A 309 5.40 28.13 -7.75
CA SER A 309 5.99 26.85 -7.37
C SER A 309 5.97 26.69 -5.86
N ARG A 310 6.24 25.47 -5.38
CA ARG A 310 6.37 25.20 -3.96
C ARG A 310 7.79 24.82 -3.64
N GLU A 311 8.29 25.32 -2.52
CA GLU A 311 9.56 24.89 -1.97
C GLU A 311 9.53 24.84 -0.46
N PHE A 312 10.49 24.14 0.13
CA PHE A 312 10.73 24.19 1.56
C PHE A 312 11.79 25.23 1.88
N VAL A 313 11.46 26.09 2.83
CA VAL A 313 12.37 27.08 3.40
C VAL A 313 12.65 26.70 4.85
N LEU A 314 13.92 26.80 5.25
CA LEU A 314 14.34 26.58 6.64
C LEU A 314 13.89 27.77 7.49
N ALA A 315 13.13 27.52 8.55
CA ALA A 315 12.72 28.56 9.48
C ALA A 315 13.91 29.02 10.34
N SER A 316 14.09 30.33 10.43
CA SER A 316 15.15 30.96 11.24
C SER A 316 14.64 31.53 12.56
N GLN A 317 13.32 31.60 12.76
CA GLN A 317 12.69 32.16 13.95
C GLN A 317 11.74 31.14 14.61
N PRO A 318 11.51 31.25 15.92
CA PRO A 318 10.47 30.48 16.61
C PRO A 318 9.10 30.64 15.96
N LEU A 319 8.35 29.55 15.88
CA LEU A 319 7.01 29.54 15.29
C LEU A 319 6.13 28.47 15.95
N CYS A 320 4.82 28.62 15.77
CA CYS A 320 3.83 27.63 16.22
C CYS A 320 3.28 26.88 15.01
N PRO A 321 3.31 25.54 15.00
CA PRO A 321 2.69 24.78 13.92
C PRO A 321 1.18 25.03 13.84
N PRO A 322 0.57 24.96 12.64
CA PRO A 322 -0.88 25.12 12.50
C PRO A 322 -1.63 23.99 13.23
N THR A 323 -2.59 24.36 14.06
CA THR A 323 -3.45 23.41 14.77
C THR A 323 -4.83 23.32 14.11
N SER A 324 -5.44 22.14 14.08
CA SER A 324 -6.86 22.00 13.76
C SER A 324 -7.66 22.75 14.83
N GLY A 325 -8.32 23.85 14.45
CA GLY A 325 -9.19 24.59 15.37
C GLY A 325 -10.31 23.70 15.94
N GLN A 326 -10.99 24.17 16.99
CA GLN A 326 -12.17 23.49 17.53
C GLN A 326 -13.21 23.29 16.41
N THR A 327 -13.48 22.02 16.09
CA THR A 327 -14.43 21.70 15.04
C THR A 327 -15.85 21.69 15.60
N SER A 328 -16.53 22.81 15.40
CA SER A 328 -17.97 23.03 15.63
C SER A 328 -18.43 23.06 17.10
N LEU A 329 -19.44 23.90 17.38
CA LEU A 329 -20.17 23.96 18.65
C LEU A 329 -20.81 22.61 19.06
N ASN A 330 -20.89 21.65 18.14
CA ASN A 330 -21.53 20.35 18.34
C ASN A 330 -20.56 19.23 18.74
N ASN A 331 -19.24 19.46 18.72
CA ASN A 331 -18.27 18.48 19.19
C ASN A 331 -17.14 19.17 19.97
N PRO A 332 -17.35 19.43 21.27
CA PRO A 332 -16.44 20.24 22.10
C PRO A 332 -15.10 19.54 22.41
N GLU A 333 -14.93 18.27 22.04
CA GLU A 333 -13.70 17.54 22.34
C GLU A 333 -12.54 17.94 21.40
N PRO A 334 -11.36 18.28 21.96
CA PRO A 334 -10.19 18.56 21.15
C PRO A 334 -9.71 17.28 20.44
N ARG A 335 -9.59 17.34 19.11
CA ARG A 335 -9.01 16.24 18.32
C ARG A 335 -7.54 16.08 18.69
N THR A 336 -7.26 15.18 19.62
CA THR A 336 -5.92 14.92 20.16
C THR A 336 -5.53 13.47 19.90
N GLY A 337 -4.25 13.16 20.09
CA GLY A 337 -3.74 11.82 19.90
C GLY A 337 -2.82 11.69 18.70
N THR A 338 -1.92 10.73 18.81
CA THR A 338 -1.07 10.32 17.69
C THR A 338 -1.94 9.65 16.63
N ASN A 339 -1.74 9.99 15.36
CA ASN A 339 -2.48 9.40 14.23
C ASN A 339 -1.54 8.68 13.24
N MET A 340 -0.28 9.10 13.18
CA MET A 340 0.77 8.41 12.43
C MET A 340 1.97 8.21 13.35
N LEU A 341 2.56 7.01 13.28
CA LEU A 341 3.71 6.60 14.07
C LEU A 341 4.42 5.49 13.28
N SER A 342 5.66 5.75 12.85
CA SER A 342 6.43 4.76 12.08
C SER A 342 7.93 4.98 12.20
N PHE A 343 8.66 3.91 12.52
CA PHE A 343 10.11 3.88 12.49
C PHE A 343 10.67 3.81 11.07
N ASP A 344 11.84 4.41 10.87
CA ASP A 344 12.62 4.26 9.64
C ASP A 344 13.24 2.86 9.49
N HIS A 345 13.95 2.64 8.39
CA HIS A 345 14.60 1.35 8.10
C HIS A 345 15.64 0.98 9.18
N SER A 346 16.46 1.94 9.63
CA SER A 346 17.49 1.74 10.67
C SER A 346 16.89 1.50 12.05
N GLY A 347 15.66 1.96 12.28
CA GLY A 347 14.98 1.94 13.57
C GLY A 347 15.48 2.98 14.57
N THR A 348 16.10 4.06 14.08
CA THR A 348 16.64 5.17 14.89
C THR A 348 15.80 6.44 14.79
N LEU A 349 15.15 6.66 13.65
CA LEU A 349 14.24 7.78 13.45
C LEU A 349 12.79 7.31 13.57
N LEU A 350 11.97 8.14 14.22
CA LEU A 350 10.54 7.93 14.35
C LEU A 350 9.78 9.11 13.76
N ALA A 351 8.97 8.87 12.73
CA ALA A 351 8.09 9.88 12.15
C ALA A 351 6.72 9.81 12.80
N THR A 352 6.22 10.95 13.29
CA THR A 352 4.90 11.06 13.91
C THR A 352 4.08 12.25 13.44
N ARG A 353 2.76 12.11 13.53
CA ARG A 353 1.78 13.16 13.31
C ARG A 353 0.64 13.01 14.31
N THR A 354 0.15 14.11 14.84
CA THR A 354 -1.01 14.14 15.73
C THR A 354 -2.27 14.63 15.02
N ASP A 355 -3.43 14.32 15.60
CA ASP A 355 -4.72 14.78 15.08
C ASP A 355 -4.92 16.30 15.22
N ASP A 356 -4.31 16.93 16.23
CA ASP A 356 -4.39 18.37 16.46
C ASP A 356 -3.47 19.18 15.55
N MET A 357 -2.43 18.59 14.97
CA MET A 357 -1.48 19.23 14.05
C MET A 357 -1.39 18.45 12.74
N PRO A 358 -2.47 18.40 11.94
CA PRO A 358 -2.58 17.50 10.79
C PRO A 358 -1.64 17.87 9.63
N THR A 359 -1.11 19.09 9.61
CA THR A 359 -0.18 19.59 8.59
C THR A 359 1.28 19.58 9.05
N THR A 360 1.58 18.99 10.22
CA THR A 360 2.93 18.98 10.79
C THR A 360 3.43 17.57 10.97
N LEU A 361 4.57 17.26 10.34
CA LEU A 361 5.31 16.02 10.54
C LEU A 361 6.45 16.24 11.53
N TRP A 362 6.59 15.35 12.48
CA TRP A 362 7.67 15.35 13.47
C TRP A 362 8.58 14.16 13.21
N ILE A 363 9.89 14.39 13.16
CA ILE A 363 10.89 13.35 12.96
C ILE A 363 11.83 13.37 14.15
N TRP A 364 11.69 12.36 15.01
CA TRP A 364 12.42 12.21 16.26
C TRP A 364 13.61 11.29 16.06
N ASP A 365 14.75 11.68 16.58
CA ASP A 365 15.88 10.79 16.77
C ASP A 365 15.73 10.12 18.14
N VAL A 366 15.37 8.83 18.12
CA VAL A 366 15.13 8.05 19.34
C VAL A 366 16.44 7.73 20.06
N ARG A 367 17.56 7.63 19.33
CA ARG A 367 18.89 7.37 19.90
C ARG A 367 19.38 8.59 20.67
N ASN A 368 19.30 9.77 20.06
CA ASN A 368 19.73 11.04 20.64
C ASN A 368 18.65 11.71 21.51
N ARG A 369 17.45 11.13 21.57
CA ARG A 369 16.31 11.60 22.37
C ARG A 369 15.91 13.04 22.05
N ALA A 370 15.95 13.39 20.77
CA ALA A 370 15.77 14.77 20.32
C ALA A 370 14.82 14.84 19.13
N LEU A 371 14.15 15.98 18.97
CA LEU A 371 13.48 16.31 17.72
C LEU A 371 14.54 16.70 16.69
N ARG A 372 14.64 15.93 15.61
CA ARG A 372 15.63 16.14 14.56
C ARG A 372 15.12 17.10 13.50
N SER A 373 13.88 16.89 13.06
CA SER A 373 13.24 17.69 12.02
C SER A 373 11.75 17.84 12.30
N ALA A 374 11.21 19.02 11.99
CA ALA A 374 9.78 19.27 11.93
C ALA A 374 9.46 19.87 10.55
N MET A 375 8.46 19.32 9.86
CA MET A 375 8.05 19.79 8.53
C MET A 375 6.60 20.24 8.55
N ILE A 376 6.35 21.47 8.09
CA ILE A 376 5.04 22.10 8.04
C ILE A 376 4.60 22.20 6.58
N PHE A 377 3.45 21.61 6.28
CA PHE A 377 2.88 21.51 4.94
C PHE A 377 1.67 22.44 4.79
N HIS A 378 1.31 22.77 3.55
CA HIS A 378 0.11 23.55 3.23
C HIS A 378 -1.19 22.74 3.36
N ALA A 379 -1.12 21.42 3.21
CA ALA A 379 -2.28 20.53 3.26
C ALA A 379 -2.07 19.40 4.28
N PRO A 380 -3.16 18.86 4.88
CA PRO A 380 -3.08 17.74 5.81
C PRO A 380 -2.31 16.56 5.22
N ILE A 381 -1.44 15.97 6.03
CA ILE A 381 -0.64 14.81 5.62
C ILE A 381 -1.57 13.60 5.56
N ALA A 382 -1.70 13.03 4.35
CA ALA A 382 -2.51 11.86 4.09
C ALA A 382 -1.74 10.56 4.35
N LYS A 383 -0.43 10.55 4.07
CA LYS A 383 0.41 9.36 4.21
C LYS A 383 1.89 9.72 4.36
N ILE A 384 2.57 8.99 5.23
CA ILE A 384 4.03 8.92 5.33
C ILE A 384 4.50 7.50 5.00
N THR A 385 5.66 7.35 4.35
CA THR A 385 6.22 6.04 4.02
C THR A 385 7.74 6.14 3.92
N TRP A 386 8.45 5.55 4.88
CA TRP A 386 9.90 5.39 4.83
C TRP A 386 10.32 4.52 3.65
N HIS A 387 11.50 4.77 3.10
CA HIS A 387 12.09 3.89 2.10
C HIS A 387 12.35 2.52 2.72
N PRO A 388 12.03 1.41 2.02
CA PRO A 388 12.06 0.09 2.66
C PRO A 388 13.46 -0.46 2.94
N THR A 389 14.50 0.11 2.31
CA THR A 389 15.91 -0.34 2.37
C THR A 389 16.94 0.79 2.50
N ILE A 390 16.53 2.05 2.40
CA ILE A 390 17.44 3.21 2.51
C ILE A 390 17.05 3.90 3.81
N ASP A 391 18.03 4.04 4.69
CA ASP A 391 17.84 4.68 5.99
C ASP A 391 17.45 6.15 5.81
N GLU A 392 16.64 6.67 6.74
CA GLU A 392 16.30 8.10 6.86
C GLU A 392 15.58 8.75 5.65
N LEU A 393 15.34 8.03 4.55
CA LEU A 393 14.64 8.55 3.38
C LEU A 393 13.12 8.38 3.52
N LEU A 394 12.39 9.50 3.54
CA LEU A 394 10.95 9.54 3.78
C LEU A 394 10.17 10.12 2.60
N MET A 395 9.05 9.47 2.25
CA MET A 395 8.06 10.02 1.31
C MET A 395 6.79 10.45 2.06
N ILE A 396 6.30 11.64 1.72
CA ILE A 396 5.10 12.26 2.29
C ILE A 396 4.12 12.61 1.16
N ARG A 397 2.82 12.39 1.41
CA ARG A 397 1.72 12.84 0.54
C ARG A 397 0.66 13.55 1.35
N CYS A 398 0.07 14.60 0.79
CA CYS A 398 -1.00 15.39 1.41
C CYS A 398 -2.35 15.21 0.67
N GLU A 399 -3.47 15.39 1.36
CA GLU A 399 -4.83 15.05 0.87
C GLU A 399 -5.25 15.86 -0.37
N GLU A 400 -4.87 17.14 -0.44
CA GLU A 400 -5.33 18.07 -1.48
C GLU A 400 -4.27 18.38 -2.55
N SER A 401 -3.06 17.85 -2.41
CA SER A 401 -1.93 18.11 -3.32
C SER A 401 -1.78 17.01 -4.36
N ARG A 402 -2.79 16.87 -5.24
CA ARG A 402 -2.79 15.87 -6.32
C ARG A 402 -1.57 16.05 -7.21
N GLY A 403 -0.84 14.96 -7.46
CA GLY A 403 0.37 15.00 -8.29
C GLY A 403 1.61 15.52 -7.60
N ILE A 404 1.55 15.87 -6.30
CA ILE A 404 2.71 16.33 -5.54
C ILE A 404 3.13 15.25 -4.55
N VAL A 405 4.42 14.98 -4.50
CA VAL A 405 5.07 14.11 -3.52
C VAL A 405 6.21 14.88 -2.89
N HIS A 406 6.28 14.86 -1.56
CA HIS A 406 7.37 15.49 -0.81
C HIS A 406 8.31 14.40 -0.31
N LEU A 407 9.62 14.65 -0.37
CA LEU A 407 10.64 13.74 0.11
C LEU A 407 11.53 14.45 1.12
N TRP A 408 11.96 13.71 2.13
CA TRP A 408 12.87 14.19 3.16
C TRP A 408 13.99 13.18 3.38
N ASP A 409 15.20 13.72 3.52
CA ASP A 409 16.42 13.01 3.90
C ASP A 409 17.25 14.03 4.69
N PRO A 410 17.81 13.67 5.86
CA PRO A 410 18.55 14.61 6.70
C PRO A 410 19.88 15.07 6.09
N SER A 411 20.41 14.36 5.08
CA SER A 411 21.63 14.71 4.37
C SER A 411 21.43 15.75 3.26
N TRP A 412 20.19 15.98 2.83
CA TRP A 412 19.88 16.91 1.75
C TRP A 412 19.88 18.37 2.25
N GLU A 413 20.32 19.28 1.39
CA GLU A 413 20.31 20.73 1.67
C GLU A 413 18.89 21.24 1.97
N LYS A 414 17.88 20.71 1.25
CA LYS A 414 16.47 20.98 1.51
C LYS A 414 15.59 19.78 1.13
N PRO A 415 14.42 19.60 1.78
CA PRO A 415 13.45 18.59 1.37
C PRO A 415 12.96 18.86 -0.05
N LEU A 416 12.66 17.77 -0.77
CA LEU A 416 12.37 17.81 -2.20
C LEU A 416 10.86 17.77 -2.44
N ILE A 417 10.39 18.56 -3.41
CA ILE A 417 8.99 18.52 -3.87
C ILE A 417 8.98 18.08 -5.33
N ILE A 418 8.34 16.95 -5.61
CA ILE A 418 8.16 16.41 -6.96
C ILE A 418 6.74 16.73 -7.42
N ASN A 419 6.63 17.48 -8.51
CA ASN A 419 5.36 17.75 -9.18
C ASN A 419 5.25 16.91 -10.46
N PHE A 420 4.37 15.92 -10.44
CA PHE A 420 4.10 15.02 -11.56
C PHE A 420 3.17 15.62 -12.61
N GLY A 421 2.44 16.70 -12.30
CA GLY A 421 1.50 17.34 -13.24
C GLY A 421 2.12 17.64 -14.60
N PRO A 422 3.27 18.34 -14.68
CA PRO A 422 3.95 18.64 -15.94
C PRO A 422 4.49 17.41 -16.70
N GLN A 423 4.65 16.26 -16.04
CA GLN A 423 5.19 15.03 -16.64
C GLN A 423 4.10 14.12 -17.20
N ILE A 424 2.84 14.35 -16.83
CA ILE A 424 1.69 13.57 -17.29
C ILE A 424 1.14 14.17 -18.60
N PRO A 425 0.74 13.33 -19.58
CA PRO A 425 0.12 13.79 -20.81
C PRO A 425 -1.05 14.75 -20.55
N GLY A 426 -1.03 15.91 -21.22
CA GLY A 426 -2.05 16.95 -21.03
C GLY A 426 -1.91 17.78 -19.75
N GLY A 427 -0.88 17.54 -18.92
CA GLY A 427 -0.54 18.39 -17.77
C GLY A 427 -1.50 18.28 -16.58
N LYS A 428 -2.47 17.35 -16.61
CA LYS A 428 -3.55 17.27 -15.64
C LYS A 428 -3.60 15.87 -15.01
N VAL A 429 -3.42 15.82 -13.69
CA VAL A 429 -3.55 14.60 -12.89
C VAL A 429 -5.02 14.27 -12.65
N ILE A 430 -5.43 13.04 -12.98
CA ILE A 430 -6.84 12.62 -12.97
C ILE A 430 -7.12 11.57 -11.89
N GLY A 431 -8.24 11.74 -11.18
CA GLY A 431 -8.71 10.77 -10.21
C GLY A 431 -7.80 10.60 -8.99
N LYS A 432 -7.81 9.40 -8.41
CA LYS A 432 -7.03 9.03 -7.23
C LYS A 432 -5.59 8.71 -7.65
N THR A 433 -4.62 9.24 -6.91
CA THR A 433 -3.19 9.02 -7.20
C THR A 433 -2.54 8.01 -6.26
N ILE A 434 -1.54 7.33 -6.80
CA ILE A 434 -0.68 6.39 -6.10
C ILE A 434 0.74 6.90 -6.25
N ALA A 435 1.45 6.99 -5.12
CA ALA A 435 2.90 7.05 -5.14
C ALA A 435 3.45 5.96 -4.21
N ARG A 436 4.44 5.22 -4.68
CA ARG A 436 5.08 4.12 -3.96
C ARG A 436 6.57 4.14 -4.26
N TRP A 437 7.38 3.88 -3.24
CA TRP A 437 8.78 3.56 -3.47
C TRP A 437 8.88 2.39 -4.44
N LEU A 438 9.90 2.45 -5.28
CA LEU A 438 10.28 1.39 -6.19
C LEU A 438 11.62 0.86 -5.69
N PRO A 439 11.61 -0.15 -4.81
CA PRO A 439 12.84 -0.73 -4.30
C PRO A 439 13.63 -1.27 -5.49
N SER A 440 14.93 -1.00 -5.51
CA SER A 440 15.78 -1.48 -6.57
C SER A 440 17.19 -1.62 -6.04
N GLU A 441 18.01 -2.38 -6.76
CA GLU A 441 19.45 -2.47 -6.50
C GLU A 441 20.21 -1.21 -6.94
N SER A 442 19.55 -0.27 -7.64
CA SER A 442 20.16 0.99 -8.06
C SER A 442 20.54 1.84 -6.85
N SER A 443 21.68 2.53 -6.95
CA SER A 443 22.14 3.48 -5.95
C SER A 443 21.22 4.70 -5.79
N ASN A 444 20.38 5.00 -6.79
CA ASN A 444 19.48 6.14 -6.76
C ASN A 444 18.07 5.71 -6.36
N PRO A 445 17.45 6.33 -5.34
CA PRO A 445 16.09 5.99 -4.96
C PRO A 445 15.12 6.33 -6.09
N ALA A 446 14.16 5.45 -6.30
CA ALA A 446 13.14 5.60 -7.33
C ALA A 446 11.74 5.38 -6.76
N LEU A 447 10.75 5.94 -7.44
CA LEU A 447 9.35 5.77 -7.05
C LEU A 447 8.45 5.67 -8.29
N LEU A 448 7.37 4.91 -8.12
CA LEU A 448 6.25 4.84 -9.05
C LEU A 448 5.24 5.93 -8.69
N PHE A 449 4.81 6.70 -9.69
CA PHE A 449 3.62 7.53 -9.62
C PHE A 449 2.57 7.01 -10.61
N SER A 450 1.30 6.95 -10.18
CA SER A 450 0.17 6.60 -11.05
C SER A 450 -1.04 7.45 -10.71
N ASP A 451 -1.80 7.83 -11.72
CA ASP A 451 -3.14 8.38 -11.58
C ASP A 451 -4.18 7.41 -12.21
N ALA A 452 -5.38 7.90 -12.52
CA ALA A 452 -6.44 7.08 -13.09
C ALA A 452 -6.24 6.64 -14.55
N GLN A 453 -5.25 7.19 -15.27
CA GLN A 453 -5.03 6.92 -16.70
C GLN A 453 -3.58 6.55 -17.03
N ASP A 454 -2.63 7.09 -16.28
CA ASP A 454 -1.22 7.04 -16.63
C ASP A 454 -0.35 6.76 -15.39
N CYS A 455 0.77 6.09 -15.61
CA CYS A 455 1.83 5.91 -14.62
C CYS A 455 3.20 6.16 -15.21
N LEU A 456 4.15 6.52 -14.35
CA LEU A 456 5.54 6.75 -14.71
C LEU A 456 6.45 6.50 -13.50
N LEU A 457 7.71 6.25 -13.77
CA LEU A 457 8.75 6.08 -12.77
C LEU A 457 9.60 7.35 -12.71
N VAL A 458 10.05 7.71 -11.50
CA VAL A 458 11.03 8.78 -11.32
C VAL A 458 12.18 8.29 -10.45
N SER A 459 13.39 8.62 -10.86
CA SER A 459 14.63 8.36 -10.13
C SER A 459 15.18 9.69 -9.64
N ILE A 460 15.51 9.72 -8.35
CA ILE A 460 16.06 10.86 -7.65
C ILE A 460 17.58 10.73 -7.72
N SER A 461 18.16 11.05 -8.88
CA SER A 461 19.60 11.09 -9.05
C SER A 461 20.16 12.49 -8.81
N GLY A 462 21.27 12.56 -8.08
CA GLY A 462 22.10 13.77 -7.94
C GLY A 462 23.06 13.99 -9.12
N SER A 463 23.37 12.93 -9.87
CA SER A 463 24.21 12.95 -11.08
C SER A 463 23.50 12.29 -12.27
N ASN A 464 23.94 12.60 -13.49
CA ASN A 464 23.39 12.02 -14.72
C ASN A 464 23.92 10.61 -15.05
N ASP A 465 25.01 10.18 -14.41
CA ASP A 465 25.73 8.92 -14.69
C ASP A 465 25.20 7.70 -13.91
N GLY A 466 24.17 7.85 -13.09
CA GLY A 466 23.60 6.73 -12.34
C GLY A 466 22.79 5.77 -13.22
N GLU A 467 23.00 4.47 -13.05
CA GLU A 467 22.17 3.44 -13.66
C GLU A 467 20.73 3.56 -13.13
N LEU A 468 19.76 3.64 -14.06
CA LEU A 468 18.35 3.69 -13.73
C LEU A 468 17.81 2.28 -13.46
N PRO A 469 16.79 2.12 -12.59
CA PRO A 469 16.11 0.84 -12.41
C PRO A 469 15.40 0.33 -13.67
N TRP A 470 15.30 1.17 -14.70
CA TRP A 470 14.69 0.86 -15.99
C TRP A 470 15.52 1.39 -17.15
N HIS A 471 15.33 0.77 -18.32
CA HIS A 471 15.80 1.25 -19.60
C HIS A 471 14.58 1.35 -20.52
N ASP A 472 14.44 2.49 -21.20
CA ASP A 472 13.48 2.58 -22.29
C ASP A 472 14.02 1.69 -23.42
N ALA A 473 13.32 0.60 -23.73
CA ALA A 473 13.64 -0.20 -24.91
C ALA A 473 13.59 0.71 -26.15
N GLU A 474 14.66 0.73 -26.95
CA GLU A 474 14.62 1.36 -28.28
C GLU A 474 13.41 0.79 -29.03
N GLY A 475 12.56 1.67 -29.55
CA GLY A 475 11.21 1.35 -30.03
C GLY A 475 11.15 0.19 -31.01
N SER A 476 10.98 -1.03 -30.50
CA SER A 476 10.24 -2.08 -31.18
C SER A 476 8.76 -1.69 -31.05
N GLY A 477 8.32 -0.77 -31.91
CA GLY A 477 6.91 -0.42 -32.06
C GLY A 477 6.14 -1.64 -32.55
N VAL A 478 5.74 -2.49 -31.61
CA VAL A 478 4.70 -3.50 -31.80
C VAL A 478 3.56 -3.05 -30.89
N ASP A 479 2.44 -2.70 -31.50
CA ASP A 479 1.24 -2.30 -30.78
C ASP A 479 0.66 -3.49 -29.98
N MET A 480 -0.34 -3.21 -29.13
CA MET A 480 -0.99 -4.23 -28.29
C MET A 480 -1.77 -5.30 -29.08
N TYR A 481 -1.84 -5.18 -30.41
CA TYR A 481 -2.48 -6.11 -31.34
C TYR A 481 -1.49 -6.90 -32.20
N GLY A 482 -0.17 -6.71 -32.00
CA GLY A 482 0.86 -7.40 -32.76
C GLY A 482 1.18 -6.76 -34.12
N HIS A 483 0.71 -5.53 -34.38
CA HIS A 483 1.08 -4.79 -35.58
C HIS A 483 2.33 -3.94 -35.34
N ARG A 484 3.26 -4.04 -36.29
CA ARG A 484 4.45 -3.20 -36.33
C ARG A 484 4.05 -1.79 -36.75
N GLU A 485 4.37 -0.78 -35.96
CA GLU A 485 4.18 0.62 -36.37
C GLU A 485 5.16 0.93 -37.52
N GLU A 486 4.66 1.05 -38.76
CA GLU A 486 5.44 1.63 -39.85
C GLU A 486 5.54 3.14 -39.64
N SER A 487 6.76 3.63 -39.39
CA SER A 487 7.03 5.05 -39.22
C SER A 487 6.84 5.81 -40.56
N PRO A 488 6.05 6.90 -40.60
CA PRO A 488 5.72 7.60 -41.85
C PRO A 488 6.82 8.57 -42.36
N LEU A 489 8.05 8.50 -41.83
CA LEU A 489 9.12 9.41 -42.21
C LEU A 489 10.45 8.67 -42.42
N ASN A 490 10.56 7.99 -43.56
CA ASN A 490 11.84 7.77 -44.23
C ASN A 490 11.75 8.40 -45.63
N LEU A 491 12.14 9.67 -45.73
CA LEU A 491 12.30 10.35 -47.01
C LEU A 491 13.58 9.84 -47.68
N VAL A 492 13.42 8.94 -48.64
CA VAL A 492 14.53 8.52 -49.52
C VAL A 492 14.71 9.59 -50.61
N PRO A 493 15.91 10.14 -50.83
CA PRO A 493 16.15 11.11 -51.90
C PRO A 493 15.96 10.48 -53.28
N ALA A 494 15.34 11.21 -54.20
CA ALA A 494 15.19 10.82 -55.59
C ALA A 494 16.54 10.81 -56.32
N GLY A 495 17.01 9.63 -56.72
CA GLY A 495 18.21 9.47 -57.54
C GLY A 495 18.53 8.01 -57.86
N GLU A 496 18.45 7.68 -59.15
CA GLU A 496 19.17 6.59 -59.83
C GLU A 496 18.57 5.16 -59.82
N LYS A 497 17.85 4.89 -60.93
CA LYS A 497 17.83 3.68 -61.79
C LYS A 497 17.90 2.30 -61.11
N ARG A 498 16.76 1.59 -61.11
CA ARG A 498 16.71 0.11 -61.11
C ARG A 498 16.37 -0.41 -62.52
N PRO A 499 17.10 -1.41 -63.07
CA PRO A 499 16.68 -2.16 -64.23
C PRO A 499 15.89 -3.42 -63.81
N GLY A 500 15.05 -3.95 -64.71
CA GLY A 500 14.57 -5.33 -64.66
C GLY A 500 13.05 -5.49 -64.59
N LYS A 501 12.44 -5.54 -65.76
CA LYS A 501 11.03 -5.89 -66.02
C LYS A 501 10.98 -7.37 -66.40
N VAL A 502 10.10 -8.17 -65.82
CA VAL A 502 9.57 -9.39 -66.46
C VAL A 502 8.09 -9.54 -66.10
N THR A 503 7.24 -9.39 -67.12
CA THR A 503 5.87 -9.89 -67.22
C THR A 503 5.91 -11.24 -67.95
N ILE A 504 4.97 -12.15 -67.68
CA ILE A 504 4.11 -12.79 -68.70
C ILE A 504 3.21 -13.86 -68.07
N GLU A 505 2.04 -13.95 -68.69
CA GLU A 505 1.02 -14.98 -68.67
C GLU A 505 1.45 -16.41 -68.28
N ALA A 506 0.74 -16.97 -67.30
CA ALA A 506 0.52 -18.40 -67.01
C ALA A 506 -0.36 -18.42 -65.73
N LEU A 507 -1.60 -18.92 -65.66
CA LEU A 507 -2.25 -19.99 -66.40
C LEU A 507 -3.79 -19.75 -66.45
N ILE A 508 -4.38 -20.15 -67.57
CA ILE A 508 -5.80 -20.37 -67.82
C ILE A 508 -5.99 -21.89 -68.05
N ASP A 509 -7.20 -22.39 -67.76
CA ASP A 509 -7.80 -23.72 -68.06
C ASP A 509 -7.39 -24.91 -67.15
N GLU A 510 -8.28 -25.82 -66.73
CA GLU A 510 -9.61 -26.21 -67.22
C GLU A 510 -10.43 -27.01 -66.15
N ASP A 511 -11.76 -27.05 -66.37
CA ASP A 511 -12.75 -28.10 -66.02
C ASP A 511 -13.24 -28.39 -64.59
N SER A 512 -14.48 -28.87 -64.33
CA SER A 512 -15.88 -28.63 -64.75
C SER A 512 -16.78 -29.63 -63.97
N PHE A 513 -18.11 -29.40 -63.96
CA PHE A 513 -19.24 -30.19 -63.38
C PHE A 513 -19.50 -30.07 -61.85
N THR A 514 -20.72 -29.77 -61.34
CA THR A 514 -22.07 -30.19 -61.79
C THR A 514 -23.22 -29.30 -61.21
N ARG A 515 -24.18 -28.91 -62.09
CA ARG A 515 -25.65 -28.65 -61.95
C ARG A 515 -26.22 -27.91 -60.70
N MET A 516 -26.74 -26.68 -60.80
CA MET A 516 -28.06 -26.21 -61.33
C MET A 516 -29.33 -26.80 -60.69
N SER A 517 -30.05 -25.99 -59.92
CA SER A 517 -31.47 -25.67 -60.17
C SER A 517 -31.84 -24.35 -59.51
N SER A 518 -32.50 -23.50 -60.28
CA SER A 518 -32.99 -22.15 -59.95
C SER A 518 -34.51 -22.09 -60.10
N GLY A 519 -35.14 -21.23 -59.31
CA GLY A 519 -36.48 -20.68 -59.55
C GLY A 519 -37.36 -20.76 -58.30
N SER A 520 -38.20 -19.81 -57.94
CA SER A 520 -38.55 -18.47 -58.42
C SER A 520 -39.81 -18.06 -57.63
N GLY A 521 -39.99 -16.77 -57.31
CA GLY A 521 -41.26 -16.18 -56.83
C GLY A 521 -41.15 -15.61 -55.40
N SER A 522 -40.99 -14.28 -55.23
CA SER A 522 -42.04 -13.22 -55.22
C SER A 522 -42.96 -13.33 -54.00
N GLU A 523 -42.78 -12.50 -52.97
CA GLU A 523 -43.40 -11.17 -52.73
C GLU A 523 -44.55 -11.28 -51.70
N ASP A 524 -44.77 -10.16 -51.00
CA ASP A 524 -45.78 -9.83 -49.96
C ASP A 524 -45.43 -10.26 -48.52
N VAL A 525 -45.00 -9.37 -47.60
CA VAL A 525 -45.56 -8.11 -47.04
C VAL A 525 -46.65 -8.36 -45.98
N ASP A 526 -46.47 -7.67 -44.84
CA ASP A 526 -47.45 -7.39 -43.76
C ASP A 526 -47.83 -8.54 -42.80
N ASP A 527 -48.13 -8.33 -41.51
CA ASP A 527 -48.09 -7.19 -40.58
C ASP A 527 -48.41 -7.79 -39.18
N THR A 528 -48.08 -7.05 -38.11
CA THR A 528 -48.75 -7.06 -36.80
C THR A 528 -48.63 -8.30 -35.89
N PHE A 529 -48.07 -8.13 -34.68
CA PHE A 529 -48.87 -8.08 -33.45
C PHE A 529 -48.03 -7.79 -32.20
N HIS A 530 -48.48 -6.75 -31.51
CA HIS A 530 -47.99 -6.19 -30.26
C HIS A 530 -48.65 -6.87 -29.02
N PHE A 531 -47.89 -6.85 -27.92
CA PHE A 531 -48.31 -6.81 -26.50
C PHE A 531 -49.13 -7.96 -25.88
N ARG A 532 -48.64 -8.49 -24.75
CA ARG A 532 -49.18 -8.09 -23.43
C ARG A 532 -48.29 -8.47 -22.24
N LYS A 533 -48.23 -7.51 -21.33
CA LYS A 533 -47.71 -7.54 -19.97
C LYS A 533 -48.81 -8.10 -19.05
N ALA A 534 -48.47 -8.91 -18.05
CA ALA A 534 -49.29 -9.05 -16.85
C ALA A 534 -48.39 -9.33 -15.64
N VAL A 535 -48.64 -8.54 -14.62
CA VAL A 535 -48.06 -8.56 -13.28
C VAL A 535 -48.81 -9.61 -12.45
N GLY A 536 -48.08 -10.29 -11.58
CA GLY A 536 -48.56 -11.01 -10.40
C GLY A 536 -47.46 -10.98 -9.37
#